data_AF-A0AA39IP05-F1
#
_entry.id   AF-A0AA39IP05-F1
#
_cell.length_a   1.000
_cell.length_b   1.000
_cell.length_c   1.000
_cell.angle_alpha   90.00
_cell.angle_beta   90.00
_cell.angle_gamma   90.00
#
_symmetry.space_group_name_H-M   'P 1'
#
loop_
_entity.id
_entity.type
_entity.pdbx_description
1 polymer ?
#
loop_
_entity_poly.entity_id
_entity_poly.type
_entity_poly.pdbx_seq_one_letter_code
_entity_poly.pdbx_strand_id
1 'polypeptide(L)'
;MRSVTLLAVVFLAALSSVYSLNFQCKNDPTLKKQSDINHQKARCDFNVYYFSGTDYPAIFSIFAGLVIILSVAVLFIVAGMMSMNPGKDSIIYRMTTTRMKKD
;
A
#
# COMPACT_ATOMS: atom_id res chain seq x y z
N MET A 1 2.62 7.98 -20.98
CA MET A 1 1.93 8.75 -19.91
C MET A 1 0.61 8.11 -19.46
N ARG A 2 -0.29 7.69 -20.37
CA ARG A 2 -1.59 7.07 -20.00
C ARG A 2 -1.50 5.75 -19.21
N SER A 3 -0.44 4.95 -19.41
CA SER A 3 -0.24 3.70 -18.67
C SER A 3 0.07 3.94 -17.18
N VAL A 4 0.86 4.97 -16.85
CA VAL A 4 1.24 5.31 -15.47
C VAL A 4 0.05 5.85 -14.67
N THR A 5 -0.81 6.66 -15.31
CA THR A 5 -2.01 7.18 -14.66
C THR A 5 -3.05 6.09 -14.39
N LEU A 6 -3.18 5.08 -15.27
CA LEU A 6 -4.06 3.94 -15.04
C LEU A 6 -3.62 3.10 -13.86
N LEU A 7 -2.31 2.84 -13.74
CA LEU A 7 -1.75 2.01 -12.66
C LEU A 7 -1.88 2.71 -11.29
N ALA A 8 -1.69 4.03 -11.23
CA ALA A 8 -1.86 4.83 -10.02
C ALA A 8 -3.32 4.84 -9.52
N VAL A 9 -4.29 4.94 -10.44
CA VAL A 9 -5.74 4.92 -10.11
C VAL A 9 -6.15 3.54 -9.59
N VAL A 10 -5.64 2.45 -10.18
CA VAL A 10 -5.91 1.09 -9.70
C VAL A 10 -5.32 0.87 -8.30
N PHE A 11 -4.12 1.40 -8.03
CA PHE A 11 -3.49 1.28 -6.71
C PHE A 11 -4.26 2.04 -5.63
N LEU A 12 -4.74 3.25 -5.93
CA LEU A 12 -5.61 4.05 -5.05
C LEU A 12 -6.97 3.38 -4.77
N ALA A 13 -7.56 2.73 -5.78
CA ALA A 13 -8.81 1.98 -5.62
C ALA A 13 -8.62 0.68 -4.81
N ALA A 14 -7.46 0.02 -4.92
CA ALA A 14 -7.14 -1.14 -4.11
C ALA A 14 -6.91 -0.77 -2.64
N LEU A 15 -6.26 0.37 -2.39
CA LEU A 15 -6.06 0.94 -1.06
C LEU A 15 -7.40 1.23 -0.38
N SER A 16 -8.35 1.89 -1.05
CA SER A 16 -9.66 2.22 -0.45
C SER A 16 -10.49 0.99 -0.08
N SER A 17 -10.43 -0.09 -0.88
CA SER A 17 -11.08 -1.36 -0.55
C SER A 17 -10.47 -2.05 0.67
N VAL A 18 -9.16 -1.89 0.89
CA VAL A 18 -8.43 -2.48 2.03
C VAL A 18 -8.71 -1.73 3.34
N TYR A 19 -9.08 -0.44 3.29
CA TYR A 19 -9.36 0.36 4.49
C TYR A 19 -10.74 0.16 5.13
N SER A 20 -11.58 -0.73 4.60
CA SER A 20 -12.88 -1.04 5.23
C SER A 20 -12.70 -1.93 6.47
N LEU A 21 -12.18 -1.35 7.55
CA LEU A 21 -12.07 -1.98 8.87
C LEU A 21 -13.39 -1.76 9.63
N ASN A 22 -14.23 -2.80 9.67
CA ASN A 22 -15.36 -2.84 10.59
C ASN A 22 -14.83 -3.07 12.01
N PHE A 23 -14.89 -2.02 12.83
CA PHE A 23 -14.47 -2.03 14.22
C PHE A 23 -15.60 -2.62 15.08
N GLN A 24 -15.58 -3.95 15.26
CA GLN A 24 -16.54 -4.63 16.12
C GLN A 24 -16.03 -4.63 17.56
N CYS A 25 -16.88 -4.24 18.51
CA CYS A 25 -16.61 -4.43 19.93
C CYS A 25 -16.47 -5.93 20.22
N LYS A 26 -15.22 -6.40 20.31
CA LYS A 26 -14.91 -7.78 20.64
C LYS A 26 -14.74 -7.87 22.16
N ASN A 27 -15.47 -8.78 22.80
CA ASN A 27 -15.25 -9.11 24.20
C ASN A 27 -13.93 -9.88 24.30
N ASP A 28 -12.96 -9.33 25.02
CA ASP A 28 -11.65 -9.95 25.19
C ASP A 28 -11.75 -11.10 26.22
N PRO A 29 -11.36 -12.34 25.88
CA PRO A 29 -11.43 -13.49 26.79
C PRO A 29 -10.39 -13.44 27.92
N THR A 30 -9.51 -12.43 27.94
CA THR A 30 -8.42 -12.27 28.89
C THR A 30 -8.83 -11.54 30.18
N LEU A 31 -10.02 -10.93 30.22
CA LEU A 31 -10.54 -10.28 31.42
C LEU A 31 -10.92 -11.33 32.47
N LYS A 32 -10.03 -11.57 33.42
CA LYS A 32 -10.29 -12.43 34.59
C LYS A 32 -11.11 -11.73 35.69
N LYS A 33 -11.31 -10.40 35.57
CA LYS A 33 -11.91 -9.57 36.62
C LYS A 33 -13.28 -9.05 36.20
N GLN A 34 -14.31 -9.35 37.00
CA GLN A 34 -15.71 -9.03 36.71
C GLN A 34 -15.99 -7.52 36.55
N SER A 35 -15.25 -6.66 37.25
CA SER A 35 -15.38 -5.19 37.09
C SER A 35 -15.11 -4.75 35.65
N ASP A 36 -14.06 -5.32 35.06
CA ASP A 36 -13.55 -4.88 33.78
C ASP A 36 -14.51 -5.31 32.65
N ILE A 37 -15.20 -6.45 32.84
CA ILE A 37 -16.24 -6.97 31.94
C ILE A 37 -17.47 -6.05 31.95
N ASN A 38 -17.87 -5.60 33.14
CA ASN A 38 -19.00 -4.67 33.29
C ASN A 38 -18.70 -3.30 32.66
N HIS A 39 -17.48 -2.80 32.83
CA HIS A 39 -17.04 -1.56 32.20
C HIS A 39 -16.96 -1.68 30.67
N GLN A 40 -16.49 -2.81 30.14
CA GLN A 40 -16.46 -3.06 28.69
C GLN A 40 -17.87 -3.12 28.12
N LYS A 41 -18.78 -3.83 28.78
CA LYS A 41 -20.19 -3.91 28.36
C LYS A 41 -20.88 -2.54 28.36
N ALA A 42 -20.69 -1.74 29.42
CA ALA A 42 -21.22 -0.38 29.48
C ALA A 42 -20.65 0.52 28.37
N ARG A 43 -19.36 0.39 28.05
CA ARG A 43 -18.73 1.15 26.95
C ARG A 43 -19.33 0.83 25.59
N CYS A 44 -19.64 -0.46 25.33
CA CYS A 44 -20.33 -0.90 24.11
C CYS A 44 -21.77 -0.33 24.04
N ASP A 45 -22.50 -0.33 25.16
CA ASP A 45 -23.87 0.17 25.22
C ASP A 45 -23.94 1.71 25.02
N PHE A 46 -22.92 2.46 25.45
CA PHE A 46 -22.85 3.92 25.30
C PHE A 46 -22.10 4.41 24.05
N ASN A 47 -21.75 3.51 23.12
CA ASN A 47 -20.96 3.83 21.91
C ASN A 47 -19.71 4.69 22.21
N VAL A 48 -19.07 4.42 23.35
CA VAL A 48 -17.82 5.07 23.74
C VAL A 48 -16.68 4.27 23.10
N TYR A 49 -15.80 4.98 22.39
CA TYR A 49 -14.68 4.39 21.67
C TYR A 49 -13.92 3.35 22.51
N TYR A 50 -13.82 2.12 22.00
CA TYR A 50 -13.16 1.02 22.70
C TYR A 50 -11.64 1.06 22.50
N PHE A 51 -10.88 0.64 23.51
CA PHE A 51 -9.43 0.55 23.42
C PHE A 51 -9.04 -0.63 22.54
N SER A 52 -8.41 -0.35 21.40
CA SER A 52 -7.83 -1.36 20.52
C SER A 52 -7.08 -2.43 21.32
N GLY A 53 -7.37 -3.71 21.03
CA GLY A 53 -6.85 -4.84 21.79
C GLY A 53 -5.33 -4.85 21.90
N THR A 54 -4.80 -5.63 22.84
CA THR A 54 -3.35 -5.71 23.15
C THR A 54 -2.46 -5.94 21.93
N ASP A 55 -3.00 -6.59 20.89
CA ASP A 55 -2.26 -7.01 19.71
C ASP A 55 -2.33 -6.00 18.55
N TYR A 56 -3.16 -4.96 18.68
CA TYR A 56 -3.30 -3.88 17.71
C TYR A 56 -1.97 -3.18 17.34
N PRO A 57 -1.07 -2.82 18.29
CA PRO A 57 0.21 -2.17 17.93
C PRO A 57 1.10 -3.06 17.07
N ALA A 58 1.11 -4.38 17.31
CA ALA A 58 1.90 -5.33 16.53
C ALA A 58 1.36 -5.41 15.09
N ILE A 59 0.05 -5.58 14.94
CA ILE A 59 -0.61 -5.65 13.63
C ILE A 59 -0.38 -4.37 12.82
N PHE A 60 -0.54 -3.20 13.45
CA PHE A 60 -0.30 -1.90 12.80
C PHE A 60 1.12 -1.77 12.24
N SER A 61 2.14 -2.14 13.03
CA SER A 61 3.54 -2.03 12.61
C SER A 61 3.88 -2.91 11.39
N ILE A 62 3.37 -4.13 11.34
CA ILE A 62 3.62 -5.07 10.24
C ILE A 62 2.99 -4.54 8.95
N PHE A 63 1.73 -4.10 9.00
CA PHE A 63 1.04 -3.56 7.84
C PHE A 63 1.67 -2.23 7.37
N ALA A 64 1.96 -1.31 8.29
CA ALA A 64 2.59 -0.04 7.93
C ALA A 64 3.99 -0.25 7.32
N GLY A 65 4.80 -1.12 7.92
CA GLY A 65 6.14 -1.44 7.41
C GLY A 65 6.10 -2.09 6.02
N LEU A 66 5.21 -3.07 5.81
CA LEU A 66 5.06 -3.73 4.52
C LEU A 66 4.62 -2.76 3.41
N VAL A 67 3.65 -1.89 3.69
CA VAL A 67 3.16 -0.91 2.71
C VAL A 67 4.26 0.08 2.32
N ILE A 68 5.03 0.57 3.30
CA ILE A 68 6.14 1.50 3.04
C ILE A 68 7.20 0.84 2.16
N ILE A 69 7.70 -0.35 2.55
CA ILE A 69 8.74 -1.06 1.80
C ILE A 69 8.27 -1.38 0.38
N LEU A 70 7.04 -1.85 0.22
CA LEU A 70 6.47 -2.19 -1.08
C LEU A 70 6.32 -0.95 -1.98
N SER A 71 5.89 0.19 -1.42
CA SER A 71 5.77 1.45 -2.17
C SER A 71 7.12 1.94 -2.70
N VAL A 72 8.17 1.85 -1.88
CA VAL A 72 9.53 2.23 -2.27
C VAL A 72 10.08 1.28 -3.33
N ALA A 73 9.84 -0.03 -3.19
CA ALA A 73 10.25 -1.01 -4.18
C ALA A 73 9.64 -0.74 -5.57
N VAL A 74 8.35 -0.38 -5.63
CA VAL A 74 7.68 -0.02 -6.89
C VAL A 74 8.32 1.22 -7.53
N LEU A 75 8.63 2.26 -6.73
CA LEU A 75 9.33 3.45 -7.24
C LEU A 75 10.69 3.12 -7.84
N PHE A 76 11.46 2.23 -7.19
CA PHE A 76 12.75 1.78 -7.70
C PHE A 76 12.64 1.04 -9.04
N ILE A 77 11.65 0.18 -9.21
CA ILE A 77 11.42 -0.55 -10.46
C ILE A 77 11.11 0.44 -11.60
N VAL A 78 10.24 1.43 -11.35
CA VAL A 78 9.88 2.45 -12.34
C VAL A 78 11.09 3.31 -12.73
N ALA A 79 11.91 3.72 -11.76
CA ALA A 79 13.13 4.47 -12.01
C ALA A 79 14.14 3.64 -12.83
N GLY A 80 14.28 2.34 -12.50
CA GLY A 80 15.11 1.41 -13.26
C GLY A 80 14.68 1.28 -14.71
N MET A 81 13.38 1.09 -14.97
CA MET A 81 12.83 1.02 -16.32
C MET A 81 13.03 2.32 -17.12
N MET A 82 12.93 3.49 -16.48
CA MET A 82 13.18 4.77 -17.15
C MET A 82 14.65 4.94 -17.56
N SER A 83 15.57 4.44 -16.72
CA SER A 83 17.02 4.53 -16.96
C SER A 83 17.58 3.51 -17.95
N MET A 84 16.74 2.61 -18.46
CA MET A 84 17.16 1.62 -19.44
C MET A 84 17.32 2.27 -20.80
N ASN A 85 18.55 2.68 -21.12
CA ASN A 85 18.90 3.17 -22.44
C ASN A 85 18.69 2.02 -23.45
N PRO A 86 17.71 2.12 -24.37
CA PRO A 86 17.45 1.05 -25.32
C PRO A 86 18.71 0.86 -26.15
N GLY A 87 19.27 -0.35 -26.06
CA GLY A 87 20.65 -0.66 -26.46
C GLY A 87 21.10 0.01 -27.75
N LYS A 88 22.29 0.61 -27.69
CA LYS A 88 23.05 1.12 -28.85
C LYS A 88 23.60 -0.03 -29.71
N ASP A 89 22.94 -1.17 -29.74
CA ASP A 89 23.41 -2.38 -30.38
C ASP A 89 22.95 -2.40 -31.82
N SER A 90 23.77 -1.76 -32.63
CA SER A 90 24.08 -2.03 -34.02
C SER A 90 22.95 -2.04 -35.05
N ILE A 91 21.68 -2.42 -34.80
CA ILE A 91 20.59 -2.43 -35.80
C ILE A 91 19.88 -1.08 -35.96
N ILE A 92 19.69 -0.34 -34.87
CA ILE A 92 19.04 0.99 -34.89
C ILE A 92 19.91 2.01 -35.63
N TYR A 93 21.25 1.88 -35.58
CA TYR A 93 22.19 2.75 -36.31
C TYR A 93 22.31 2.44 -37.82
N ARG A 94 21.95 1.22 -38.27
CA ARG A 94 21.85 0.89 -39.71
C ARG A 94 20.48 1.20 -40.32
N MET A 95 19.44 1.40 -39.50
CA MET A 95 18.07 1.70 -39.96
C MET A 95 17.71 3.21 -39.89
N THR A 96 18.43 4.03 -39.12
CA THR A 96 18.16 5.48 -39.02
C THR A 96 19.12 6.36 -39.84
N THR A 97 20.03 5.76 -40.61
CA THR A 97 21.02 6.47 -41.44
C THR A 97 20.80 6.25 -42.95
N THR A 98 19.56 6.36 -43.45
CA THR A 98 19.37 6.62 -44.88
C THR A 98 19.66 8.09 -45.16
N ARG A 99 20.96 8.39 -45.36
CA ARG A 99 21.51 9.59 -46.04
C ARG A 99 20.52 10.74 -46.26
N MET A 100 20.48 11.73 -45.38
CA MET A 100 20.31 13.10 -45.90
C MET A 100 21.68 13.51 -46.45
N LYS A 101 21.88 13.28 -47.75
CA LYS A 101 22.88 14.04 -48.51
C LYS A 101 22.45 15.50 -48.41
N LYS A 102 23.25 16.30 -47.71
CA LYS A 102 23.21 17.75 -47.81
C LYS A 102 23.99 18.11 -49.07
N ASP A 103 23.27 18.27 -50.17
CA ASP A 103 23.65 19.19 -51.23
C ASP A 103 23.00 20.55 -50.90
#